data_AF-A0A060R6C0-F1
#
_entry.id   AF-A0A060R6C0-F1
#
_cell.length_a   1.000
_cell.length_b   1.000
_cell.length_c   1.000
_cell.angle_alpha   90.00
_cell.angle_beta   90.00
_cell.angle_gamma   90.00
#
_symmetry.space_group_name_H-M   'P 1'
#
loop_
_entity.id
_entity.type
_entity.pdbx_description
1 polymer ?
#
loop_
_entity_poly.entity_id
_entity_poly.type
_entity_poly.pdbx_seq_one_letter_code
_entity_poly.pdbx_strand_id
1 'polypeptide(L)'
;MKPKKISKQEYIKTFCRDQRIRSRQTLYVSSRIHEKICDLAFKLRSTHTSTASLVDTILTHHLETYKEPIDEIMNKQNPIDDANDSKDDVQ
;
A
#
# COMPACT_ATOMS: atom_id res chain seq x y z
N MET A 1 12.26 -16.20 10.69
CA MET A 1 11.62 -17.10 9.70
C MET A 1 12.15 -16.75 8.31
N LYS A 2 12.59 -17.73 7.51
CA LYS A 2 12.91 -17.46 6.08
C LYS A 2 11.62 -17.08 5.37
N PRO A 3 11.59 -16.04 4.51
CA PRO A 3 10.38 -15.72 3.75
C PRO A 3 9.98 -16.94 2.95
N LYS A 4 8.74 -17.40 3.15
CA LYS A 4 8.17 -18.52 2.39
C LYS A 4 8.25 -18.14 0.92
N LYS A 5 8.95 -18.91 0.10
CA LYS A 5 8.98 -18.68 -1.35
C LYS A 5 7.55 -18.85 -1.87
N ILE A 6 6.93 -17.75 -2.28
CA ILE A 6 5.65 -17.79 -2.99
C ILE A 6 5.90 -18.28 -4.41
N SER A 7 4.99 -19.11 -4.92
CA SER A 7 5.05 -19.54 -6.32
C SER A 7 4.71 -18.38 -7.25
N LYS A 8 5.06 -18.49 -8.54
CA LYS A 8 4.66 -17.50 -9.55
C LYS A 8 3.13 -17.34 -9.61
N GLN A 9 2.39 -18.45 -9.52
CA GLN A 9 0.93 -18.44 -9.55
C GLN A 9 0.35 -17.73 -8.33
N GLU A 10 0.91 -17.98 -7.14
CA GLU A 10 0.48 -17.30 -5.91
C GLU A 10 0.80 -15.81 -5.97
N TYR A 11 1.97 -15.42 -6.49
CA TYR A 11 2.30 -14.01 -6.70
C TYR A 11 1.27 -13.31 -7.59
N ILE A 12 0.94 -13.93 -8.73
CA ILE A 12 -0.04 -13.36 -9.66
C ILE A 12 -1.40 -13.22 -8.97
N LYS A 13 -1.88 -14.25 -8.28
CA LYS A 13 -3.16 -14.22 -7.56
C LYS A 13 -3.21 -13.15 -6.46
N THR A 14 -2.10 -12.96 -5.76
CA THR A 14 -2.02 -12.00 -4.66
C THR A 14 -1.90 -10.56 -5.14
N PHE A 15 -1.03 -10.30 -6.12
CA PHE A 15 -0.64 -8.94 -6.49
C PHE A 15 -1.16 -8.44 -7.84
N CYS A 16 -1.61 -9.32 -8.72
CA CYS A 16 -2.15 -8.94 -10.03
C CYS A 16 -3.68 -8.89 -9.97
N ARG A 17 -4.22 -7.73 -9.57
CA ARG A 17 -5.67 -7.48 -9.56
C ARG A 17 -5.97 -6.23 -10.38
N ASP A 18 -7.07 -6.27 -11.12
CA ASP A 18 -7.62 -5.08 -11.77
C ASP A 18 -8.31 -4.23 -10.68
N GLN A 19 -7.58 -3.25 -10.18
CA GLN A 19 -8.03 -2.31 -9.16
C GLN A 19 -8.27 -0.95 -9.80
N ARG A 20 -9.53 -0.47 -9.76
CA ARG A 20 -9.86 0.90 -10.17
C ARG A 20 -9.56 1.87 -9.04
N ILE A 21 -8.36 2.43 -9.04
CA ILE A 21 -7.96 3.45 -8.07
C ILE A 21 -8.58 4.80 -8.47
N ARG A 22 -9.57 5.25 -7.68
CA ARG A 22 -10.32 6.50 -7.91
C ARG A 22 -9.61 7.75 -7.36
N SER A 23 -8.98 7.64 -6.20
CA SER A 23 -8.27 8.73 -5.53
C SER A 23 -6.81 8.35 -5.35
N ARG A 24 -5.90 9.04 -6.06
CA ARG A 24 -4.48 8.70 -6.10
C ARG A 24 -3.65 9.78 -5.43
N GLN A 25 -2.68 9.35 -4.61
CA GLN A 25 -1.64 10.20 -4.06
C GLN A 25 -0.30 9.76 -4.66
N THR A 26 0.63 10.69 -4.89
CA THR A 26 1.95 10.35 -5.44
C THR A 26 2.92 10.00 -4.31
N LEU A 27 3.67 8.93 -4.49
CA LEU A 27 4.78 8.54 -3.61
C LEU A 27 6.06 8.51 -4.43
N TYR A 28 7.13 9.08 -3.89
CA TYR A 28 8.44 9.04 -4.52
C TYR A 28 9.14 7.71 -4.21
N VAL A 29 9.76 7.13 -5.22
CA VAL A 29 10.62 5.96 -5.10
C VAL A 29 11.90 6.20 -5.89
N SER A 30 12.98 5.48 -5.55
CA SER A 30 14.21 5.55 -6.35
C SER A 30 13.97 5.11 -7.80
N SER A 31 14.73 5.68 -8.75
CA SER A 31 14.63 5.34 -10.18
C SER A 31 14.75 3.84 -10.44
N ARG A 32 15.68 3.18 -9.75
CA ARG A 32 15.89 1.72 -9.83
C ARG A 32 14.64 0.93 -9.45
N ILE A 33 13.91 1.36 -8.43
CA ILE A 33 12.67 0.69 -7.99
C ILE A 33 11.55 0.99 -8.99
N HIS A 34 11.43 2.24 -9.44
CA HIS A 34 10.46 2.62 -10.45
C HIS A 34 10.60 1.78 -11.74
N GLU A 35 11.81 1.68 -12.28
CA GLU A 35 12.12 0.87 -13.48
C GLU A 35 11.75 -0.60 -13.26
N LYS A 36 12.17 -1.19 -12.14
CA LYS A 36 11.90 -2.59 -11.84
C LYS A 36 10.40 -2.91 -11.75
N ILE A 37 9.62 -2.00 -11.16
CA ILE A 37 8.17 -2.15 -11.04
C ILE A 37 7.48 -1.95 -12.39
N CYS A 38 7.94 -0.99 -13.20
CA CYS A 38 7.45 -0.81 -14.57
C CYS A 38 7.68 -2.05 -15.43
N ASP A 39 8.89 -2.61 -15.40
CA ASP A 39 9.22 -3.85 -16.11
C ASP A 39 8.37 -5.03 -15.66
N LEU A 40 8.11 -5.12 -14.36
CA LEU A 40 7.30 -6.18 -13.79
C LEU A 40 5.84 -6.05 -14.25
N ALA A 41 5.25 -4.86 -14.12
CA ALA A 41 3.90 -4.59 -14.61
C ALA A 41 3.78 -4.82 -16.12
N PHE A 42 4.80 -4.43 -16.90
CA PHE A 42 4.84 -4.68 -18.33
C PHE A 42 4.79 -6.18 -18.66
N LYS A 43 5.59 -7.00 -17.97
CA LYS A 43 5.59 -8.46 -18.12
C LYS A 43 4.29 -9.12 -17.66
N LEU A 44 3.53 -8.44 -16.80
CA LEU A 44 2.25 -8.89 -16.27
C LEU A 44 1.05 -8.29 -17.03
N ARG A 45 1.25 -7.59 -18.16
CA ARG A 45 0.14 -6.94 -18.90
C ARG A 45 -0.99 -7.88 -19.31
N SER A 46 -0.73 -9.17 -19.47
CA SER A 46 -1.76 -10.19 -19.73
C SER A 46 -2.74 -10.41 -18.56
N THR A 47 -2.44 -9.89 -17.36
CA THR A 47 -3.28 -10.00 -16.15
C THR A 47 -4.06 -8.73 -15.85
N HIS A 48 -4.21 -7.82 -16.83
CA HIS A 48 -4.88 -6.51 -16.67
C HIS A 48 -4.32 -5.65 -15.52
N THR A 49 -3.06 -5.89 -15.13
CA THR A 49 -2.42 -5.18 -14.03
C THR A 49 -1.64 -3.98 -14.57
N SER A 50 -1.94 -2.80 -14.05
CA SER A 50 -1.17 -1.57 -14.31
C SER A 50 -0.04 -1.41 -13.30
N THR A 51 0.97 -0.60 -13.62
CA THR A 51 2.02 -0.23 -12.65
C THR A 51 1.41 0.33 -11.37
N ALA A 52 0.40 1.20 -11.49
CA ALA A 52 -0.27 1.80 -10.33
C ALA A 52 -1.02 0.76 -9.50
N SER A 53 -1.82 -0.11 -10.11
CA SER A 53 -2.57 -1.15 -9.37
C SER A 53 -1.66 -2.21 -8.75
N LEU A 54 -0.52 -2.51 -9.38
CA LEU A 54 0.49 -3.40 -8.81
C LEU A 54 1.11 -2.79 -7.56
N VAL A 55 1.54 -1.53 -7.62
CA VAL A 55 2.12 -0.81 -6.48
C VAL A 55 1.12 -0.73 -5.33
N ASP A 56 -0.11 -0.33 -5.64
CA ASP A 56 -1.18 -0.21 -4.66
C ASP A 56 -1.42 -1.54 -3.94
N THR A 57 -1.55 -2.63 -4.68
CA THR A 57 -1.76 -3.97 -4.09
C THR A 57 -0.57 -4.44 -3.26
N ILE A 58 0.67 -4.16 -3.68
CA ILE A 58 1.87 -4.48 -2.90
C ILE A 58 1.88 -3.71 -1.57
N LEU A 59 1.56 -2.41 -1.61
CA LEU A 59 1.53 -1.57 -0.43
C LEU A 59 0.40 -1.99 0.52
N THR A 60 -0.81 -2.25 0.00
CA THR A 60 -1.93 -2.79 0.80
C THR A 60 -1.54 -4.09 1.49
N HIS A 61 -1.02 -5.06 0.74
CA HIS A 61 -0.59 -6.33 1.31
C HIS A 61 0.50 -6.15 2.38
N HIS A 62 1.45 -5.23 2.17
CA HIS A 62 2.47 -4.92 3.16
C HIS A 62 1.85 -4.37 4.45
N LEU A 63 0.96 -3.37 4.34
CA LEU A 63 0.26 -2.79 5.49
C LEU A 63 -0.60 -3.82 6.24
N GLU A 64 -1.29 -4.70 5.53
CA GLU A 64 -2.09 -5.78 6.13
C GLU A 64 -1.21 -6.84 6.81
N THR A 65 -0.11 -7.25 6.17
CA THR A 65 0.82 -8.27 6.70
C THR A 65 1.50 -7.81 7.98
N TYR A 66 1.81 -6.52 8.08
CA TYR A 66 2.53 -5.91 9.20
C TYR A 66 1.62 -5.01 10.04
N LYS A 67 0.30 -5.25 10.03
CA LYS A 67 -0.68 -4.42 10.73
C LYS A 67 -0.34 -4.23 12.21
N GLU A 68 -0.05 -5.32 12.94
CA GLU A 68 0.27 -5.26 14.37
C GLU A 68 1.48 -4.35 14.70
N PRO A 69 2.69 -4.55 14.12
CA PRO A 69 3.82 -3.67 14.39
C PRO A 69 3.62 -2.25 13.85
N ILE A 70 2.87 -2.07 12.76
CA ILE A 70 2.52 -0.74 12.25
C ILE A 70 1.62 0.00 13.25
N ASP A 71 0.58 -0.67 13.73
CA ASP A 71 -0.35 -0.13 14.72
C ASP A 71 0.42 0.22 16.01
N GLU A 72 1.39 -0.60 16.45
CA GLU A 72 2.26 -0.24 17.57
C GLU A 72 3.10 1.03 17.33
N ILE A 73 3.67 1.20 16.13
CA ILE A 73 4.46 2.39 15.77
C ILE A 73 3.58 3.64 15.77
N MET A 74 2.39 3.54 15.17
CA MET A 74 1.42 4.63 15.11
C MET A 74 0.85 4.96 16.49
N ASN A 75 0.57 3.95 17.33
CA ASN A 75 0.04 4.15 18.68
C ASN A 75 1.08 4.69 19.67
N LYS A 76 2.38 4.40 19.46
CA LYS A 76 3.48 5.00 20.23
C LYS A 76 3.67 6.50 19.96
N GLN A 77 2.92 7.08 19.01
CA GLN A 77 2.99 8.51 18.66
C GLN A 77 1.86 9.36 19.24
N ASN A 78 0.97 8.83 20.10
CA ASN A 78 -0.05 9.63 20.77
C ASN A 78 0.09 9.61 22.31
N PRO A 79 0.64 10.69 22.89
CA PRO A 79 -0.02 11.35 24.00
C PRO A 79 -0.36 12.81 23.65
N ILE A 80 -1.67 13.09 23.50
CA ILE A 80 -2.39 14.40 23.57
C ILE A 80 -1.99 15.40 22.46
N ASP A 81 -2.89 15.91 21.61
CA ASP A 81 -3.98 16.83 21.94
C ASP A 81 -5.14 16.73 20.94
N ASP A 82 -6.31 16.33 21.44
CA ASP A 82 -7.61 16.81 20.96
C ASP A 82 -8.59 16.72 22.16
N ALA A 83 -8.23 17.44 23.22
CA ALA A 83 -9.19 17.93 24.21
C ALA A 83 -9.20 19.46 24.08
N ASN A 84 -10.41 20.00 23.86
CA ASN A 84 -10.77 21.39 23.53
C ASN A 84 -10.72 21.66 22.01
N ASP A 85 -11.84 21.87 21.32
CA ASP A 85 -12.88 22.82 21.69
C ASP A 85 -14.30 22.27 21.51
N SER A 86 -15.09 22.42 22.56
CA SER A 86 -16.53 22.20 22.52
C SER A 86 -17.19 23.33 21.76
N LYS A 87 -18.38 22.99 21.24
CA LYS A 87 -19.48 23.88 20.90
C LYS A 87 -19.47 25.19 21.70
N ASP A 88 -19.62 26.29 20.97
CA ASP A 88 -20.41 27.52 21.21
C ASP A 88 -20.08 28.40 19.97
N ASP A 89 -20.95 29.10 19.25
CA ASP A 89 -22.32 29.50 19.46
C ASP A 89 -22.92 29.93 18.11
N VAL A 90 -24.25 29.93 18.09
CA VAL A 90 -25.12 30.48 17.07
C VAL A 90 -24.88 31.99 16.90
N GLN A 91 -24.79 32.47 15.65
CA GLN A 91 -25.50 33.68 15.19
C GLN A 91 -25.64 33.66 13.67
#